data_AF-A0A521W8X9-F1
#
_entry.id   AF-A0A521W8X9-F1
#
_cell.length_a   1.000
_cell.length_b   1.000
_cell.length_c   1.000
_cell.angle_alpha   90.00
_cell.angle_beta   90.00
_cell.angle_gamma   90.00
#
_symmetry.space_group_name_H-M   'P 1'
#
loop_
_entity.id
_entity.type
_entity.pdbx_description
1 polymer ?
#
loop_
_entity_poly.entity_id
_entity_poly.type
_entity_poly.pdbx_seq_one_letter_code
_entity_poly.pdbx_strand_id
1 'polypeptide(L)' 'RPPRVGRNPKSGEKVHVPEKYVPHFKAGKELRERVDAAQAAAAAAAPPQTAHP' A
#
# COMPACT_ATOMS: atom_id res chain seq x y z
N ARG A 1 -7.20 1.89 16.12
CA ARG A 1 -6.80 3.19 15.51
C ARG A 1 -7.69 4.24 16.14
N PRO A 2 -7.10 5.34 16.66
CA PRO A 2 -7.83 6.36 17.41
C PRO A 2 -8.84 7.12 16.54
N PRO A 3 -9.84 7.80 17.15
CA PRO A 3 -10.82 8.61 16.43
C PRO A 3 -10.14 9.77 15.69
N ARG A 4 -10.60 10.10 14.48
CA ARG A 4 -10.05 11.20 13.68
C ARG A 4 -11.09 11.82 12.76
N VAL A 5 -10.89 13.08 12.38
CA VAL A 5 -11.68 13.74 11.33
C VAL A 5 -10.97 13.54 10.00
N GLY A 6 -11.59 12.78 9.11
CA GLY A 6 -11.14 12.58 7.73
C GLY A 6 -11.82 13.53 6.76
N ARG A 7 -11.55 13.31 5.47
CA ARG A 7 -12.14 14.07 4.37
C ARG A 7 -12.63 13.11 3.29
N ASN A 8 -13.81 13.36 2.71
CA ASN A 8 -14.32 12.56 1.61
C ASN A 8 -13.40 12.75 0.39
N PRO A 9 -12.80 11.68 -0.18
CA PRO A 9 -11.84 11.79 -1.29
C PRO A 9 -12.46 12.36 -2.58
N LYS A 10 -13.79 12.36 -2.71
CA LYS A 10 -14.51 12.87 -3.88
C LYS A 10 -15.04 14.30 -3.70
N SER A 11 -15.67 14.62 -2.56
CA SER A 11 -16.34 15.91 -2.33
C SER A 11 -15.54 16.90 -1.46
N GLY A 12 -14.58 16.43 -0.67
CA GLY A 12 -13.84 17.29 0.25
C GLY A 12 -14.58 17.63 1.55
N GLU A 13 -15.73 17.01 1.84
CA GLU A 13 -16.45 17.24 3.09
C GLU A 13 -15.75 16.56 4.28
N LYS A 14 -15.92 17.13 5.48
CA LYS A 14 -15.38 16.57 6.72
C LYS A 14 -16.20 15.36 7.16
N VAL A 15 -15.54 14.25 7.46
CA VAL A 15 -16.18 13.00 7.91
C VAL A 15 -15.57 12.56 9.23
N HIS A 16 -16.39 12.26 10.24
CA HIS A 16 -15.93 11.71 11.51
C HIS A 16 -15.65 10.22 11.38
N VAL A 17 -14.42 9.79 11.73
CA VAL A 17 -14.02 8.38 11.72
C VAL A 17 -13.87 7.92 13.17
N PRO A 18 -14.71 6.99 13.64
CA PRO A 18 -14.66 6.49 15.01
C PRO A 18 -13.42 5.60 15.24
N GLU A 19 -13.12 5.35 16.51
CA GLU A 19 -12.07 4.39 16.88
C GLU A 19 -12.44 2.98 16.46
N LYS A 20 -11.48 2.27 15.85
CA LYS A 20 -11.64 0.86 15.48
C LYS A 20 -10.30 0.12 15.46
N TYR A 21 -10.29 -1.12 15.93
CA TYR A 21 -9.16 -2.03 15.77
C TYR A 21 -9.09 -2.57 14.34
N VAL A 22 -7.91 -2.46 13.73
CA VAL A 22 -7.65 -2.91 12.36
C VAL A 22 -6.67 -4.07 12.42
N PRO A 23 -6.97 -5.23 11.79
CA PRO A 23 -5.98 -6.29 11.66
C PRO A 23 -4.73 -5.77 10.95
N HIS A 24 -3.57 -6.05 11.53
CA HIS A 24 -2.29 -5.67 10.95
C HIS A 24 -1.48 -6.93 10.70
N PHE A 25 -1.09 -7.15 9.44
CA PHE A 25 -0.19 -8.24 9.08
C PHE A 25 1.26 -7.75 9.09
N LYS A 26 2.15 -8.48 9.77
CA LYS A 26 3.60 -8.28 9.68
C LYS A 26 4.19 -9.48 8.96
N ALA A 27 4.68 -9.26 7.74
CA ALA A 27 5.36 -10.29 6.98
C ALA A 27 6.59 -10.79 7.74
N GLY A 28 6.73 -12.11 7.85
CA GLY A 28 7.94 -12.75 8.34
C GLY A 28 9.10 -12.62 7.36
N LYS A 29 10.31 -12.91 7.84
CA LYS A 29 11.57 -12.81 7.07
C LYS A 29 11.50 -13.58 5.75
N GLU A 30 11.14 -14.86 5.81
CA GLU A 30 11.14 -15.75 4.64
C GLU A 30 10.16 -15.29 3.55
N LEU A 31 8.97 -14.82 3.91
CA LEU A 31 7.98 -14.32 2.94
C LEU A 31 8.48 -13.05 2.28
N ARG A 32 9.03 -12.12 3.07
CA ARG A 32 9.60 -10.88 2.55
C ARG A 32 10.72 -11.18 1.56
N GLU A 33 11.67 -12.04 1.92
CA GLU A 33 12.80 -12.40 1.05
C GLU A 33 12.37 -13.06 -0.26
N ARG A 34 11.39 -13.97 -0.22
CA ARG A 34 10.86 -14.60 -1.43
C ARG A 34 10.17 -13.61 -2.36
N VAL A 35 9.37 -12.69 -1.82
CA VAL A 35 8.67 -11.67 -2.61
C VAL A 35 9.66 -10.66 -3.19
N ASP A 36 10.63 -10.20 -2.40
CA ASP A 36 11.65 -9.25 -2.84
C ASP A 36 12.53 -9.86 -3.94
N ALA A 37 12.93 -11.13 -3.82
CA ALA A 37 13.66 -11.85 -4.86
C ALA A 37 12.84 -12.03 -6.15
N ALA A 38 11.55 -12.35 -6.04
CA ALA A 38 10.65 -12.44 -7.18
C ALA A 38 10.45 -11.08 -7.88
N GLN A 39 10.32 -9.99 -7.10
CA GLN A 39 10.27 -8.62 -7.63
C GLN A 39 11.55 -8.24 -8.38
N ALA A 40 12.72 -8.57 -7.82
CA ALA A 40 14.01 -8.30 -8.47
C ALA A 40 14.15 -9.05 -9.80
N ALA A 41 13.74 -10.32 -9.83
CA ALA A 41 13.73 -11.11 -11.07
C ALA A 41 12.77 -10.52 -12.11
N ALA A 42 11.58 -10.06 -11.69
CA ALA A 42 10.62 -9.42 -12.58
C ALA A 42 11.11 -8.07 -13.12
N ALA A 43 11.81 -7.27 -12.31
CA ALA A 43 12.38 -5.99 -12.72
C ALA A 43 13.51 -6.14 -13.76
N ALA A 44 14.33 -7.20 -13.65
CA ALA A 44 15.37 -7.50 -14.63
C ALA A 44 14.81 -8.01 -15.97
N ALA A 45 13.60 -8.56 -15.98
CA ALA A 45 12.92 -9.07 -17.16
C ALA A 45 11.93 -8.07 -17.80
N ALA A 46 11.67 -6.92 -17.15
CA ALA A 46 10.77 -5.91 -17.69
C ALA A 46 11.54 -4.99 -18.66
N PRO A 47 11.11 -4.86 -19.94
CA PRO A 47 11.66 -3.83 -20.81
C PRO A 47 11.35 -2.45 -20.20
N PRO A 48 12.23 -1.45 -20.35
CA PRO A 48 11.96 -0.11 -19.86
C PRO A 48 10.68 0.40 -20.52
N GLN A 49 9.64 0.61 -19.71
CA GLN A 49 8.41 1.24 -20.19
C GLN A 49 8.80 2.65 -20.65
N THR A 50 8.83 2.86 -21.96
CA THR A 50 9.01 4.17 -22.58
C THR A 50 7.89 5.08 -22.11
N ALA A 51 8.28 6.18 -21.47
CA ALA A 51 7.37 7.25 -21.07
C ALA A 51 6.57 7.75 -22.28
N HIS A 52 5.24 7.77 -22.17
CA HIS A 52 4.38 8.48 -23.10
C HIS A 52 4.47 10.01 -22.81
N PRO A 53 4.53 10.86 -23.85
CA PRO A 53 4.60 12.32 -23.72
C PRO A 53 3.30 12.95 -23.17
#